data_AF-A0A0L0QQL4-F1
#
_entry.id   AF-A0A0L0QQL4-F1
#
_cell.length_a   1.000
_cell.length_b   1.000
_cell.length_c   1.000
_cell.angle_alpha   90.00
_cell.angle_beta   90.00
_cell.angle_gamma   90.00
#
_symmetry.space_group_name_H-M   'P 1'
#
loop_
_entity.id
_entity.type
_entity.pdbx_description
1 polymer ?
#
loop_
_entity_poly.entity_id
_entity_poly.type
_entity_poly.pdbx_seq_one_letter_code
_entity_poly.pdbx_strand_id
1 'polypeptide(L)' 'MEHPDITHIRRTGYPKYNERTGLYGVDALGNEVYKGDEILVLDDTYFLTDELLQQTQEVLKLFGATYHIAD' A
#
# COMPACT_ATOMS: atom_id res chain seq x y z
N MET A 1 -19.75 -18.91 -30.28
CA MET A 1 -18.61 -19.73 -29.86
C MET A 1 -18.00 -19.08 -28.63
N GLU A 2 -17.71 -19.91 -27.65
CA GLU A 2 -17.47 -19.62 -26.23
C GLU A 2 -16.26 -18.69 -25.94
N HIS A 3 -16.37 -17.93 -24.85
CA HIS A 3 -15.27 -17.31 -24.05
C HIS A 3 -14.34 -18.42 -23.46
N PRO A 4 -13.14 -18.20 -22.85
CA PRO A 4 -12.68 -17.01 -22.08
C PRO A 4 -11.14 -16.81 -21.98
N ASP A 5 -10.56 -15.72 -22.50
CA ASP A 5 -9.16 -15.37 -22.17
C ASP A 5 -9.06 -14.46 -20.93
N ILE A 6 -9.82 -14.80 -19.88
CA ILE A 6 -9.71 -14.22 -18.54
C ILE A 6 -8.89 -15.20 -17.67
N THR A 7 -7.75 -15.68 -18.17
CA THR A 7 -6.94 -16.68 -17.47
C THR A 7 -5.44 -16.36 -17.60
N HIS A 8 -4.99 -15.20 -17.11
CA HIS A 8 -3.56 -15.04 -16.75
C HIS A 8 -3.20 -13.91 -15.77
N ILE A 9 -4.13 -13.34 -14.99
CA ILE A 9 -3.78 -12.45 -13.87
C ILE A 9 -3.50 -13.22 -12.55
N ARG A 10 -3.05 -14.48 -12.66
CA ARG A 10 -2.60 -15.31 -11.54
C ARG A 10 -1.26 -15.99 -11.88
N ARG A 11 -0.23 -15.27 -12.35
CA ARG A 11 1.12 -15.88 -12.41
C ARG A 11 2.36 -15.01 -12.57
N THR A 12 2.33 -13.71 -12.31
CA THR A 12 3.58 -12.93 -12.22
C THR A 12 3.41 -11.86 -11.15
N GLY A 13 4.06 -12.09 -10.00
CA GLY A 13 4.36 -11.03 -9.04
C GLY A 13 4.95 -9.85 -9.81
N TYR A 14 4.46 -8.68 -9.43
CA TYR A 14 4.65 -7.37 -10.02
C TYR A 14 6.05 -7.13 -10.63
N PRO A 15 6.13 -6.33 -11.71
CA PRO A 15 7.38 -6.05 -12.42
C PRO A 15 8.48 -5.62 -11.44
N LYS A 16 9.66 -6.18 -11.65
CA LYS A 16 10.89 -6.00 -10.87
C LYS A 16 10.99 -4.62 -10.23
N TYR A 17 10.94 -4.64 -8.90
CA TYR A 17 11.33 -3.59 -7.96
C TYR A 17 12.53 -2.80 -8.52
N ASN A 18 12.27 -1.59 -9.02
CA ASN A 18 13.31 -0.68 -9.45
C ASN A 18 13.69 0.18 -8.25
N GLU A 19 14.80 -0.15 -7.59
CA GLU A 19 15.39 0.66 -6.50
C GLU A 19 15.70 2.12 -6.92
N ARG A 20 15.60 2.45 -8.22
CA ARG A 20 15.75 3.81 -8.77
C ARG A 20 14.53 4.73 -8.60
N THR A 21 13.36 4.22 -8.22
CA THR A 21 12.13 5.04 -8.20
C THR A 21 11.81 5.67 -6.85
N GLY A 22 12.53 5.29 -5.78
CA GLY A 22 12.17 5.71 -4.42
C GLY A 22 10.94 4.99 -3.86
N LEU A 23 10.59 3.82 -4.40
CA LEU A 23 9.53 2.97 -3.85
C LEU A 23 9.95 2.47 -2.46
N TYR A 24 9.14 2.78 -1.45
CA TYR A 24 9.27 2.27 -0.09
C TYR A 24 8.70 0.85 -0.01
N GLY A 25 7.50 0.63 -0.56
CA GLY A 25 6.85 -0.66 -0.57
C GLY A 25 5.41 -0.60 -1.07
N VAL A 26 4.64 -1.63 -0.77
CA VAL A 26 3.19 -1.67 -1.02
C VAL A 26 2.48 -1.75 0.33
N ASP A 27 1.51 -0.89 0.59
CA ASP A 27 0.76 -0.86 1.84
C ASP A 27 -0.20 -2.06 1.97
N ALA A 28 -0.86 -2.17 3.12
CA ALA A 28 -1.80 -3.27 3.38
C ALA A 28 -3.05 -3.29 2.47
N LEU A 29 -3.35 -2.20 1.79
CA LEU A 29 -4.47 -2.06 0.87
C LEU A 29 -4.04 -2.24 -0.60
N GLY A 30 -2.75 -2.43 -0.86
CA GLY A 30 -2.19 -2.62 -2.19
C GLY A 30 -1.71 -1.33 -2.87
N ASN A 31 -1.63 -0.21 -2.15
CA ASN A 31 -1.14 1.06 -2.67
C ASN A 31 0.38 1.10 -2.67
N GLU A 32 0.96 1.65 -3.73
CA GLU A 32 2.40 1.91 -3.78
C GLU A 32 2.75 3.09 -2.87
N VAL A 33 3.68 2.87 -1.94
CA VAL A 33 4.21 3.89 -1.02
C VAL A 33 5.61 4.25 -1.47
N TYR A 34 5.88 5.54 -1.59
CA TYR A 34 7.19 6.08 -1.94
C TYR A 34 7.86 6.71 -0.71
N LYS A 35 9.19 6.83 -0.76
CA LYS A 35 9.95 7.51 0.30
C LYS A 35 9.54 8.97 0.37
N GLY A 36 9.29 9.45 1.59
CA GLY A 36 8.75 10.78 1.86
C GLY A 36 7.22 10.81 2.03
N ASP A 37 6.52 9.72 1.69
CA ASP A 37 5.06 9.65 1.87
C ASP A 37 4.68 9.50 3.35
N GLU A 38 3.52 10.07 3.68
CA GLU A 38 2.93 10.00 5.01
C GLU A 38 2.21 8.67 5.20
N ILE A 39 2.60 7.90 6.20
CA ILE A 39 2.02 6.58 6.50
C ILE A 39 1.52 6.48 7.94
N LEU A 40 0.48 5.69 8.16
CA LEU A 40 0.05 5.24 9.48
C LEU A 40 0.52 3.80 9.71
N VAL A 41 1.17 3.55 10.84
CA VAL A 41 1.70 2.22 11.21
C VAL A 41 0.90 1.65 12.38
N LEU A 42 0.37 0.44 12.23
CA LEU A 42 -0.38 -0.31 13.24
C LEU A 42 0.10 -1.77 13.23
N ASP A 43 0.59 -2.30 14.36
CA ASP A 43 1.05 -3.71 14.50
C ASP A 43 1.88 -4.20 13.29
N ASP A 44 3.01 -3.54 13.04
CA ASP A 44 3.96 -3.82 11.93
C ASP A 44 3.38 -3.66 10.51
N THR A 45 2.15 -3.17 10.40
CA THR A 45 1.45 -2.92 9.13
C THR A 45 1.39 -1.43 8.87
N TYR A 46 1.56 -0.99 7.62
CA TYR A 46 1.44 0.42 7.27
C TYR A 46 0.36 0.68 6.21
N PHE A 47 -0.15 1.90 6.23
CA PHE A 47 -1.22 2.40 5.35
C PHE A 47 -0.85 3.78 4.82
N LEU A 48 -1.01 4.01 3.51
CA LEU A 48 -0.75 5.31 2.90
C LEU A 48 -1.81 6.33 3.30
N THR A 49 -1.42 7.41 3.98
CA THR A 49 -2.36 8.40 4.53
C THR A 49 -3.20 9.09 3.47
N ASP A 50 -2.59 9.40 2.32
CA ASP A 50 -3.25 10.13 1.21
C ASP A 50 -4.43 9.35 0.60
N GLU A 51 -4.32 8.02 0.57
CA GLU A 51 -5.36 7.11 0.06
C GLU A 51 -6.42 6.77 1.12
N LEU A 52 -6.22 7.17 2.37
CA LEU A 52 -7.17 6.94 3.45
C LEU A 52 -8.14 8.10 3.62
N LEU A 53 -9.43 7.78 3.68
CA LEU A 53 -10.43 8.71 4.17
C LEU A 53 -10.10 9.16 5.59
N GLN A 54 -10.39 10.42 5.92
CA GLN A 54 -10.13 11.00 7.24
C GLN A 54 -10.69 10.14 8.38
N GLN A 55 -11.90 9.60 8.23
CA GLN A 55 -12.50 8.73 9.26
C GLN A 55 -11.70 7.45 9.49
N THR A 56 -11.14 6.86 8.42
CA THR A 56 -10.30 5.67 8.52
C THR A 56 -9.01 5.98 9.25
N GLN A 57 -8.39 7.13 9.01
CA GLN A 57 -7.20 7.57 9.73
C GLN A 57 -7.48 7.72 11.23
N GLU A 58 -8.61 8.32 11.60
CA GLU A 58 -9.00 8.48 13.01
C GLU A 58 -9.28 7.14 13.69
N VAL A 59 -9.92 6.19 12.98
CA VAL A 59 -10.13 4.83 13.47
C VAL A 59 -8.80 4.12 13.70
N LEU A 60 -7.87 4.18 12.74
CA LEU A 60 -6.54 3.58 12.88
C LEU A 60 -5.79 4.16 14.09
N LYS A 61 -5.80 5.47 14.28
CA LYS A 61 -5.21 6.12 15.45
C LYS A 61 -5.87 5.66 16.76
N LEU A 62 -7.18 5.47 16.78
CA LEU A 62 -7.90 4.94 17.95
C LEU A 62 -7.44 3.51 18.29
N PHE A 63 -7.11 2.71 17.28
CA PHE A 63 -6.53 1.37 17.46
C PHE A 63 -5.03 1.40 17.78
N GLY A 64 -4.42 2.58 17.93
CA GLY A 64 -3.02 2.74 18.32
C GLY A 64 -2.06 2.97 17.16
N ALA A 65 -2.56 3.24 15.95
CA ALA A 65 -1.71 3.55 14.82
C ALA A 65 -0.94 4.86 15.04
N THR A 66 0.34 4.86 14.68
CA THR A 66 1.22 6.03 14.79
C THR A 66 1.56 6.59 13.42
N TYR A 67 1.72 7.90 13.34
CA TYR A 67 2.12 8.58 12.10
C TYR A 67 3.63 8.49 11.89
N HIS A 68 4.04 8.16 10.67
CA HIS A 68 5.43 8.09 10.24
C HIS A 68 5.60 8.64 8.82
N ILE A 69 6.83 9.03 8.49
CA ILE A 69 7.25 9.26 7.11
C ILE A 69 7.98 8.01 6.64
N ALA A 70 7.65 7.53 5.44
CA ALA A 70 8.36 6.42 4.80
C ALA A 70 9.80 6.85 4.44
N ASP A 71 10.82 6.17 4.98
CA ASP A 71 12.26 6.43 4.73
C ASP A 71 12.99 5.22 4.14
#